data_AF-Q5H549-F1
#
_entry.id   AF-Q5H549-F1
#
_cell.length_a   1.000
_cell.length_b   1.000
_cell.length_c   1.000
_cell.angle_alpha   90.00
_cell.angle_beta   90.00
_cell.angle_gamma   90.00
#
_symmetry.space_group_name_H-M   'P 1'
#
loop_
_entity.id
_entity.type
_entity.pdbx_description
1 polymer ?
#
loop_
_entity_poly.entity_id
_entity_poly.type
_entity_poly.pdbx_seq_one_letter_code
_entity_poly.pdbx_strand_id
1 'polypeptide(L)'
;MTRLPSLYISHGSPMTALQPGQVGERLADLRQALPRPRAIVVASAHWLGRRPLVSGAVRPPTIHDVGGFPAPLYELDYPAPGEPALAQQIMRRLEQAGLHPHLDPQRGFDHGVWVPLRLLYPDADIPGGVAVDPARAWPGAPVRGGGVRWRRCAMTACW
;
A
#
# COMPACT_ATOMS: atom_id res chain seq x y z
N MET A 1 -12.55 13.61 -16.99
CA MET A 1 -12.17 13.11 -15.64
C MET A 1 -10.69 13.36 -15.46
N THR A 2 -10.27 13.98 -14.36
CA THR A 2 -8.85 14.13 -14.01
C THR A 2 -8.30 12.79 -13.57
N ARG A 3 -7.25 12.30 -14.24
CA ARG A 3 -6.58 11.05 -13.89
C ARG A 3 -5.65 11.30 -12.71
N LEU A 4 -5.76 10.49 -11.66
CA LEU A 4 -4.79 10.48 -10.57
C LEU A 4 -3.51 9.74 -11.00
N PRO A 5 -2.32 10.18 -10.55
CA PRO A 5 -1.09 9.49 -10.87
C PRO A 5 -0.91 8.21 -10.04
N SER A 6 -0.16 7.25 -10.58
CA SER A 6 0.42 6.17 -9.79
C SER A 6 1.72 6.67 -9.15
N LEU A 7 1.92 6.35 -7.86
CA LEU A 7 3.08 6.77 -7.10
C LEU A 7 3.91 5.56 -6.67
N TYR A 8 5.23 5.73 -6.65
CA TYR A 8 6.15 4.81 -5.98
C TYR A 8 6.79 5.55 -4.82
N ILE A 9 6.46 5.14 -3.59
CA ILE A 9 6.93 5.77 -2.36
C ILE A 9 7.69 4.74 -1.54
N SER A 10 8.93 5.05 -1.20
CA SER A 10 9.66 4.26 -0.22
C SER A 10 9.06 4.50 1.16
N HIS A 11 8.74 3.43 1.88
CA HIS A 11 8.26 3.51 3.27
C HIS A 11 9.39 3.80 4.27
N GLY A 12 10.65 3.64 3.87
CA GLY A 12 11.82 4.03 4.67
C GLY A 12 11.91 3.29 6.00
N SER A 13 12.53 3.95 6.98
CA SER A 13 12.55 3.46 8.36
C SER A 13 11.17 3.68 9.00
N PRO A 14 10.66 2.77 9.84
CA PRO A 14 9.46 3.02 10.64
C PRO A 14 9.52 4.31 11.45
N MET A 15 10.73 4.73 11.86
CA MET A 15 10.95 5.99 12.56
C MET A 15 10.54 7.23 11.75
N THR A 16 10.42 7.13 10.43
CA THR A 16 9.92 8.20 9.58
C THR A 16 8.50 8.65 9.98
N ALA A 17 7.72 7.79 10.65
CA ALA A 17 6.42 8.19 11.20
C ALA A 17 6.51 9.20 12.36
N LEU A 18 7.60 9.18 13.13
CA LEU A 18 7.86 10.07 14.27
C LEU A 18 8.81 11.21 13.89
N GLN A 19 9.72 10.94 12.97
CA GLN A 19 10.81 11.82 12.56
C GLN A 19 10.84 11.91 11.03
N PRO A 20 9.86 12.58 10.41
CA PRO A 20 9.68 12.51 8.96
C PRO A 20 10.73 13.31 8.18
N GLY A 21 11.35 14.31 8.79
CA GLY A 21 12.36 15.17 8.17
C GLY A 21 11.92 15.68 6.79
N GLN A 22 12.85 15.71 5.83
CA GLN A 22 12.58 16.15 4.46
C GLN A 22 11.58 15.26 3.73
N VAL A 23 11.44 13.98 4.08
CA VAL A 23 10.45 13.09 3.46
C VAL A 23 9.03 13.58 3.78
N GLY A 24 8.79 14.01 5.02
CA GLY A 24 7.52 14.62 5.42
C GLY A 24 7.17 15.85 4.59
N GLU A 25 8.12 16.77 4.46
CA GLU A 25 7.94 18.00 3.65
C GLU A 25 7.57 17.66 2.20
N ARG A 26 8.31 16.74 1.57
CA ARG A 26 8.05 16.34 0.18
C ARG A 26 6.70 15.65 -0.02
N LEU A 27 6.28 14.82 0.94
CA LEU A 27 4.95 14.18 0.87
C LEU A 27 3.82 15.17 1.13
N ALA A 28 4.04 16.18 1.98
CA ALA A 28 3.09 17.27 2.16
C ALA A 28 2.93 18.14 0.90
N ASP A 29 4.04 18.51 0.25
CA ASP A 29 4.03 19.20 -1.05
C ASP A 29 3.28 18.38 -2.10
N LEU A 30 3.58 17.07 -2.17
CA LEU A 30 2.92 16.16 -3.09
C LEU A 30 1.41 16.10 -2.82
N ARG A 31 0.97 16.00 -1.55
CA ARG A 31 -0.46 16.04 -1.19
C ARG A 31 -1.15 17.28 -1.76
N GLN A 32 -0.52 18.45 -1.64
CA GLN A 32 -1.11 19.71 -2.11
C GLN A 32 -1.21 19.77 -3.64
N ALA A 33 -0.29 19.12 -4.36
CA ALA A 33 -0.28 19.05 -5.82
C ALA A 33 -1.26 18.01 -6.39
N LEU A 34 -1.80 17.11 -5.56
CA LEU A 34 -2.68 16.03 -5.99
C LEU A 34 -4.16 16.38 -5.77
N PRO A 35 -5.05 16.06 -6.72
CA PRO A 35 -6.48 16.00 -6.44
C PRO A 35 -6.73 14.99 -5.31
N ARG A 36 -7.62 15.32 -4.38
CA ARG A 36 -7.97 14.42 -3.27
C ARG A 36 -8.60 13.12 -3.81
N PRO A 37 -8.01 11.94 -3.55
CA PRO A 37 -8.57 10.68 -4.02
C PRO A 37 -9.80 10.27 -3.22
N ARG A 38 -10.69 9.49 -3.85
CA ARG A 38 -11.83 8.85 -3.14
C ARG A 38 -11.44 7.57 -2.42
N ALA A 39 -10.39 6.91 -2.89
CA ALA A 39 -9.82 5.71 -2.29
C ALA A 39 -8.37 5.53 -2.78
N ILE A 40 -7.55 4.80 -2.02
CA ILE A 40 -6.16 4.52 -2.36
C ILE A 40 -5.92 3.01 -2.36
N VAL A 41 -5.32 2.52 -3.45
CA VAL A 41 -4.83 1.14 -3.57
C VAL A 41 -3.31 1.16 -3.41
N VAL A 42 -2.78 0.36 -2.49
CA VAL A 42 -1.34 0.36 -2.15
C VAL A 42 -0.80 -1.05 -2.26
N ALA A 43 0.14 -1.30 -3.16
CA ALA A 43 0.92 -2.55 -3.14
C ALA A 43 2.09 -2.44 -2.16
N SER A 44 2.08 -3.28 -1.12
CA SER A 44 3.11 -3.28 -0.08
C SER A 44 4.12 -4.42 -0.28
N ALA A 45 5.41 -4.11 -0.09
CA ALA A 45 6.48 -5.10 -0.08
C ALA A 45 6.44 -6.03 1.15
N HIS A 46 5.61 -5.72 2.15
CA HIS A 46 5.50 -6.43 3.43
C HIS A 46 4.41 -7.51 3.41
N TRP A 47 3.72 -7.67 2.28
CA TRP A 47 2.66 -8.66 2.13
C TRP A 47 2.82 -9.49 0.86
N LEU A 48 3.67 -10.52 0.95
CA LEU A 48 4.00 -11.39 -0.17
C LEU A 48 3.14 -12.65 -0.17
N GLY A 49 2.59 -12.97 -1.34
CA GLY A 49 1.81 -14.19 -1.56
C GLY A 49 2.29 -14.99 -2.77
N ARG A 50 1.92 -16.27 -2.82
CA ARG A 50 2.08 -17.10 -4.03
C ARG A 50 1.12 -16.69 -5.15
N ARG A 51 0.02 -16.04 -4.77
CA ARG A 51 -1.03 -15.48 -5.62
C ARG A 51 -1.32 -14.05 -5.14
N PRO A 52 -1.89 -13.18 -5.99
CA PRO A 52 -2.36 -11.87 -5.57
C PRO A 52 -3.22 -11.93 -4.31
N LEU A 53 -2.91 -11.09 -3.33
CA LEU A 53 -3.70 -10.95 -2.10
C LEU A 53 -4.40 -9.58 -2.11
N VAL A 54 -5.62 -9.54 -1.59
CA VAL A 54 -6.48 -8.36 -1.63
C VAL A 54 -7.05 -8.16 -0.22
N SER A 55 -6.73 -7.06 0.46
CA SER A 55 -7.37 -6.73 1.74
C SER A 55 -8.82 -6.29 1.53
N GLY A 56 -9.76 -6.97 2.18
CA GLY A 56 -11.18 -6.64 2.21
C GLY A 56 -11.68 -6.14 3.56
N ALA A 57 -10.79 -5.83 4.51
CA ALA A 57 -11.16 -5.41 5.85
C ALA A 57 -11.90 -4.07 5.81
N VAL A 58 -13.04 -3.96 6.52
CA VAL A 58 -13.83 -2.71 6.62
C VAL A 58 -13.14 -1.68 7.50
N ARG A 59 -12.47 -2.15 8.55
CA ARG A 59 -11.69 -1.36 9.50
C ARG A 59 -10.33 -2.04 9.68
N PRO A 60 -9.39 -1.87 8.73
CA PRO A 60 -8.09 -2.49 8.78
C PRO A 60 -7.33 -2.04 10.05
N PRO A 61 -6.82 -2.95 10.88
CA PRO A 61 -5.98 -2.56 12.01
C PRO A 61 -4.63 -2.03 11.51
N THR A 62 -4.00 -1.15 12.30
CA THR A 62 -2.58 -0.82 12.11
C THR A 62 -1.73 -2.00 12.55
N ILE A 63 -0.86 -2.49 11.65
CA ILE A 63 0.07 -3.58 11.90
C ILE A 63 1.45 -2.98 12.14
N HIS A 64 2.00 -3.26 13.32
CA HIS A 64 3.41 -2.99 13.64
C HIS A 64 4.25 -4.22 13.33
N ASP A 65 4.59 -4.41 12.05
CA ASP A 65 5.35 -5.55 11.52
C ASP A 65 6.88 -5.40 11.66
N VAL A 66 7.33 -4.57 12.61
CA VAL A 66 8.73 -4.18 12.81
C VAL A 66 9.13 -4.29 14.27
N GLY A 67 10.40 -4.63 14.53
CA GLY A 67 10.94 -4.87 15.87
C GLY A 67 12.12 -3.96 16.22
N GLY A 68 12.36 -3.76 17.52
CA GLY A 68 13.55 -3.07 18.03
C GLY A 68 13.47 -1.54 18.06
N PHE A 69 12.27 -0.96 17.93
CA PHE A 69 12.06 0.48 17.92
C PHE A 69 11.54 1.01 19.27
N PRO A 70 11.58 2.34 19.52
CA PRO A 70 11.06 2.95 20.74
C PRO A 70 9.54 2.75 20.90
N ALA A 71 9.06 2.71 22.16
CA ALA A 71 7.64 2.57 22.50
C ALA A 71 6.70 3.56 21.77
N PRO A 72 7.04 4.86 21.60
CA PRO A 72 6.18 5.79 20.88
C PRO A 72 5.83 5.38 19.45
N LEU A 73 6.62 4.53 18.79
CA LEU A 73 6.30 4.03 17.46
C LEU A 73 5.10 3.06 17.50
N TYR A 74 5.05 2.21 18.53
CA TYR A 74 4.02 1.18 18.71
C TYR A 74 2.71 1.74 19.28
N GLU A 75 2.73 3.00 19.73
CA GLU A 75 1.55 3.75 20.17
C GLU A 75 0.86 4.47 18.99
N LEU A 76 1.50 4.54 17.82
CA LEU A 76 0.91 5.16 16.64
C LEU A 76 -0.16 4.27 16.03
N ASP A 77 -1.32 4.86 15.76
CA ASP A 77 -2.38 4.25 14.98
C ASP A 77 -2.64 5.05 13.68
N TYR A 78 -3.12 4.37 12.65
CA TYR A 78 -3.57 4.95 11.38
C TYR A 78 -4.90 4.29 10.95
N PRO A 79 -6.03 4.72 11.55
CA PRO A 79 -7.31 4.01 11.45
C PRO A 79 -8.08 4.38 10.16
N ALA A 80 -7.41 4.38 9.01
CA ALA A 80 -8.07 4.67 7.75
C ALA A 80 -9.13 3.60 7.43
N PRO A 81 -10.33 3.99 6.97
CA PRO A 81 -11.38 3.02 6.68
C PRO A 81 -10.96 2.12 5.51
N GLY A 82 -11.42 0.89 5.53
CA GLY A 82 -11.31 0.01 4.38
C GLY A 82 -12.25 0.40 3.25
N GLU A 83 -12.06 -0.21 2.08
CA GLU A 83 -13.04 -0.11 0.99
C GLU A 83 -13.39 -1.50 0.39
N PRO A 84 -14.27 -2.28 1.05
CA PRO A 84 -14.63 -3.64 0.61
C PRO A 84 -15.22 -3.68 -0.80
N ALA A 85 -15.98 -2.65 -1.21
CA ALA A 85 -16.59 -2.63 -2.54
C ALA A 85 -15.52 -2.48 -3.64
N LEU A 86 -14.49 -1.66 -3.36
CA LEU A 86 -13.32 -1.53 -4.22
C LEU A 86 -12.47 -2.82 -4.22
N ALA A 87 -12.28 -3.44 -3.06
CA ALA A 87 -11.55 -4.71 -2.96
C ALA A 87 -12.19 -5.80 -3.86
N GLN A 88 -13.51 -5.90 -3.86
CA GLN A 88 -14.25 -6.79 -4.75
C GLN A 88 -14.10 -6.43 -6.23
N GLN A 89 -14.03 -5.14 -6.58
CA GLN A 89 -13.74 -4.72 -7.95
C GLN A 89 -12.32 -5.13 -8.38
N ILE A 90 -11.34 -5.02 -7.48
CA ILE A 90 -9.95 -5.43 -7.73
C ILE A 90 -9.88 -6.95 -7.95
N MET A 91 -10.53 -7.75 -7.10
CA MET A 91 -10.63 -9.21 -7.27
C MET A 91 -11.09 -9.58 -8.67
N ARG A 92 -12.24 -9.03 -9.11
CA ARG A 92 -12.79 -9.30 -10.45
C ARG A 92 -11.84 -8.91 -11.58
N ARG A 93 -11.14 -7.77 -11.46
CA ARG A 93 -10.17 -7.32 -12.48
C ARG A 93 -8.96 -8.24 -12.56
N LEU A 94 -8.46 -8.72 -11.42
CA LEU A 94 -7.35 -9.67 -11.37
C LEU A 94 -7.77 -11.03 -11.96
N GLU A 95 -8.98 -11.51 -11.64
CA GLU A 95 -9.57 -12.72 -12.24
C GLU A 95 -9.71 -12.62 -13.76
N GLN A 96 -10.23 -11.49 -14.26
CA GLN A 96 -10.33 -11.21 -15.69
C GLN A 96 -8.97 -11.16 -16.40
N ALA A 97 -7.90 -10.81 -15.66
CA ALA A 97 -6.54 -10.85 -16.16
C ALA A 97 -5.89 -12.25 -16.10
N GLY A 98 -6.67 -13.29 -15.75
CA GLY A 98 -6.20 -14.68 -15.65
C GLY A 98 -5.41 -14.99 -14.38
N LEU A 99 -5.49 -14.12 -13.37
CA LEU A 99 -4.90 -14.35 -12.06
C LEU A 99 -5.91 -15.01 -11.12
N HIS A 100 -5.42 -15.63 -10.04
CA HIS A 100 -6.26 -16.23 -9.01
C HIS A 100 -6.10 -15.48 -7.69
N PRO A 101 -6.65 -14.27 -7.56
CA PRO A 101 -6.50 -13.47 -6.36
C PRO A 101 -7.21 -14.11 -5.15
N HIS A 102 -6.83 -13.67 -3.96
CA HIS A 102 -7.51 -14.05 -2.73
C HIS A 102 -7.82 -12.83 -1.87
N LEU A 103 -9.06 -12.76 -1.41
CA LEU A 103 -9.53 -11.72 -0.51
C LEU A 103 -9.22 -12.13 0.94
N ASP A 104 -8.50 -11.29 1.65
CA ASP A 104 -8.28 -11.37 3.09
C ASP A 104 -9.17 -10.31 3.78
N PRO A 105 -10.26 -10.70 4.45
CA PRO A 105 -11.20 -9.75 5.07
C PRO A 105 -10.67 -9.15 6.39
N GLN A 106 -9.47 -9.51 6.84
CA GLN A 106 -8.90 -9.11 8.13
C GLN A 106 -7.56 -8.39 8.00
N ARG A 107 -6.93 -8.40 6.81
CA ARG A 107 -5.62 -7.78 6.60
C ARG A 107 -5.64 -6.28 6.93
N GLY A 108 -4.85 -5.92 7.94
CA GLY A 108 -4.51 -4.56 8.31
C GLY A 108 -3.45 -3.89 7.42
N PHE A 109 -3.10 -2.66 7.78
CA PHE A 109 -2.04 -1.91 7.12
C PHE A 109 -0.71 -2.17 7.83
N ASP A 110 0.26 -2.76 7.13
CA ASP A 110 1.66 -2.83 7.57
C ASP A 110 2.37 -1.47 7.46
N HIS A 111 3.56 -1.32 8.05
CA HIS A 111 4.26 -0.02 8.02
C HIS A 111 4.60 0.46 6.62
N GLY A 112 4.75 -0.46 5.67
CA GLY A 112 4.90 -0.15 4.26
C GLY A 112 3.71 0.63 3.68
N VAL A 113 2.53 0.46 4.28
CA VAL A 113 1.28 1.15 3.92
C VAL A 113 1.03 2.35 4.83
N TRP A 114 0.98 2.16 6.14
CA TRP A 114 0.48 3.22 7.03
C TRP A 114 1.46 4.37 7.22
N VAL A 115 2.79 4.16 7.13
CA VAL A 115 3.76 5.26 7.30
C VAL A 115 3.65 6.28 6.16
N PRO A 116 3.73 5.91 4.86
CA PRO A 116 3.54 6.86 3.78
C PRO A 116 2.17 7.53 3.80
N LEU A 117 1.12 6.75 4.08
CA LEU A 117 -0.25 7.28 4.10
C LEU A 117 -0.46 8.26 5.25
N ARG A 118 0.10 8.02 6.43
CA ARG A 118 0.07 8.98 7.55
C ARG A 118 0.69 10.33 7.19
N LEU A 119 1.73 10.35 6.35
CA LEU A 119 2.38 11.58 5.91
C LEU A 119 1.61 12.27 4.78
N LEU A 120 0.98 11.50 3.88
CA LEU A 120 0.16 12.06 2.79
C LEU A 120 -1.23 12.49 3.25
N TYR A 121 -1.86 11.75 4.16
CA TYR A 121 -3.25 11.93 4.58
C TYR A 121 -3.38 11.70 6.10
N PRO A 122 -2.86 12.63 6.92
CA PRO A 122 -2.73 12.45 8.37
C PRO A 122 -4.06 12.24 9.10
N ASP A 123 -5.16 12.74 8.53
CA ASP A 123 -6.51 12.62 9.10
C ASP A 123 -7.09 11.19 8.98
N ALA A 124 -6.41 10.29 8.25
CA ALA A 124 -6.83 8.89 8.04
C ALA A 124 -8.29 8.77 7.53
N ASP A 125 -8.73 9.73 6.72
CA ASP A 125 -10.13 9.87 6.31
C ASP A 125 -10.40 9.44 4.86
N ILE A 126 -9.36 9.01 4.16
CA ILE A 126 -9.45 8.45 2.82
C ILE A 126 -9.50 6.92 2.92
N PRO A 127 -10.55 6.27 2.39
CA PRO A 127 -10.60 4.81 2.32
C PRO A 127 -9.35 4.23 1.67
N GLY A 128 -8.66 3.36 2.41
CA GLY A 128 -7.46 2.66 1.98
C GLY A 128 -7.72 1.17 1.93
N GLY A 129 -7.19 0.47 0.93
CA GLY A 129 -7.29 -0.98 0.92
C GLY A 129 -6.70 -1.64 -0.31
N VAL A 130 -5.96 -2.72 -0.04
CA VAL A 130 -5.40 -3.77 -0.92
C VAL A 130 -3.95 -3.60 -1.39
N ALA A 131 -3.08 -4.49 -0.86
CA ALA A 131 -1.74 -4.78 -1.36
C ALA A 131 -1.66 -6.11 -2.13
N VAL A 132 -1.51 -6.02 -3.45
CA VAL A 132 -1.31 -7.16 -4.36
C VAL A 132 0.17 -7.26 -4.71
N ASP A 133 0.87 -8.25 -4.14
CA ASP A 133 2.19 -8.69 -4.62
C ASP A 133 2.12 -10.16 -5.09
N PRO A 134 2.24 -10.41 -6.40
CA PRO A 134 2.54 -11.72 -6.93
C PRO A 134 4.06 -11.92 -7.00
N ALA A 135 4.67 -12.51 -5.96
CA ALA A 135 6.08 -12.87 -6.01
C ALA A 135 6.44 -13.80 -7.20
N ARG A 136 5.44 -14.49 -7.78
CA ARG A 136 5.60 -15.44 -8.91
C ARG A 136 4.46 -15.48 -9.94
N ALA A 137 3.38 -14.70 -9.79
CA ALA A 137 2.16 -14.93 -10.58
C ALA A 137 2.05 -14.10 -11.89
N TRP A 138 3.03 -13.28 -12.24
CA TRP A 138 3.00 -12.51 -13.48
C TRP A 138 3.72 -13.27 -14.62
N PRO A 139 3.06 -13.55 -15.77
CA PRO A 139 3.74 -14.07 -16.95
C PRO A 139 4.87 -13.12 -17.39
N GLY A 140 6.12 -13.55 -17.24
CA GLY A 140 7.31 -12.73 -17.51
C GLY A 140 7.97 -12.07 -16.29
N ALA A 141 7.49 -12.32 -15.06
CA ALA A 141 8.23 -11.94 -13.86
C ALA A 141 9.59 -12.67 -13.84
N PRO A 142 10.72 -11.96 -13.66
CA PRO A 142 12.02 -12.61 -13.56
C PRO A 142 12.01 -13.56 -12.36
N VAL A 143 12.21 -14.85 -12.61
CA VAL A 143 12.52 -15.82 -11.56
C VAL A 143 13.89 -15.41 -11.00
N ARG A 144 13.96 -14.90 -9.76
CA ARG A 144 15.25 -14.61 -9.12
C ARG A 144 15.49 -15.52 -7.92
N GLY A 145 16.45 -16.43 -8.10
CA GLY A 145 17.52 -16.55 -7.13
C GLY A 145 18.45 -15.32 -7.26
N GLY A 146 18.88 -14.77 -6.13
CA GLY A 146 19.97 -13.78 -6.05
C GLY A 146 19.60 -12.32 -6.38
N GLY A 147 19.60 -11.48 -5.35
CA GLY A 147 19.81 -10.02 -5.43
C GLY A 147 18.72 -9.22 -6.14
N VAL A 148 17.88 -8.52 -5.38
CA VAL A 148 16.82 -7.67 -5.93
C VAL A 148 17.43 -6.41 -6.57
N ARG A 149 17.30 -6.29 -7.91
CA ARG A 149 17.44 -5.02 -8.63
C ARG A 149 16.04 -4.59 -9.09
N TRP A 150 15.43 -3.66 -8.36
CA TRP A 150 14.24 -2.95 -8.80
C TRP A 150 14.61 -2.00 -9.95
N ARG A 151 14.61 -2.49 -11.19
CA ARG A 151 14.60 -1.63 -12.38
C ARG A 151 13.24 -1.79 -13.05
N ARG A 152 12.42 -0.74 -12.94
CA ARG A 152 11.23 -0.45 -13.74
C ARG A 152 10.08 -1.48 -13.66
N CYS A 153 9.28 -1.40 -12.60
CA CYS A 153 7.85 -1.67 -12.69
C CYS A 153 7.11 -0.54 -11.97
N ALA A 154 6.87 0.55 -12.70
CA ALA A 154 5.81 1.47 -12.35
C ALA A 154 4.49 0.71 -12.58
N MET A 155 3.65 0.59 -11.56
CA MET A 155 2.27 0.15 -11.74
C MET A 155 1.50 1.23 -12.49
N THR A 156 1.66 1.22 -13.81
CA THR A 156 0.83 1.98 -14.73
C THR A 156 -0.40 1.13 -14.97
N ALA A 157 -1.39 1.20 -14.08
CA ALA A 157 -2.72 0.78 -14.43
C ALA A 157 -3.29 1.89 -15.32
N CYS A 158 -3.22 1.69 -16.63
CA CYS A 158 -4.05 2.46 -17.53
C CYS A 158 -5.51 2.16 -17.20
N TRP A 159 -6.18 3.07 -16.48
CA TRP A 159 -7.62 3.27 -16.51
C TRP A 159 -7.92 4.74 -16.77
#